data_AF-A0A1G0B8S3-F1
#
_entry.id   AF-A0A1G0B8S3-F1
#
_cell.length_a   1.000
_cell.length_b   1.000
_cell.length_c   1.000
_cell.angle_alpha   90.00
_cell.angle_beta   90.00
_cell.angle_gamma   90.00
#
_symmetry.space_group_name_H-M   'P 1'
#
loop_
_entity.id
_entity.type
_entity.pdbx_description
1 polymer ?
#
loop_
_entity_poly.entity_id
_entity_poly.type
_entity_poly.pdbx_seq_one_letter_code
_entity_poly.pdbx_strand_id
1 'polypeptide(L)'
;MALSDPESAYEMMSLINNCEVLFKAQFSELSRMRSSVSHMQQAGQNLGGITVSTDNDRIQTLLQSFVSEYNSWVQRFNPAMQQGGVLAGTQAAQVSRYELEQSISNRFFGAGAGLNGLGSLGITIDPATGLATLDVARLSSQLSANKQGVVATVQEFSANFVKSASLLNSSGNFIERQIDNLDRAIDFIRDNKTSLQAEFGTGDEAKPSGQVAQALAEYNRTFKT
;
A
#
# COMPACT_ATOMS: atom_id res chain seq x y z
N MET A 1 8.53 -5.51 -45.66
CA MET A 1 8.46 -6.97 -45.43
C MET A 1 7.32 -7.16 -44.46
N ALA A 2 6.19 -7.75 -44.88
CA ALA A 2 5.08 -8.01 -43.96
C ALA A 2 5.41 -9.24 -43.10
N LEU A 3 5.03 -9.24 -41.82
CA LEU A 3 5.16 -10.40 -40.92
C LEU A 3 4.50 -11.64 -41.53
N SER A 4 5.06 -12.82 -41.27
CA SER A 4 4.59 -14.10 -41.80
C SER A 4 3.20 -14.52 -41.31
N ASP A 5 2.66 -13.83 -40.30
CA ASP A 5 1.31 -13.99 -39.77
C ASP A 5 0.72 -12.61 -39.34
N PRO A 6 -0.13 -11.99 -40.17
CA PRO A 6 -0.75 -10.70 -39.88
C PRO A 6 -1.71 -10.73 -38.68
N GLU A 7 -2.33 -11.87 -38.37
CA GLU A 7 -3.28 -11.99 -37.25
C GLU A 7 -2.53 -11.95 -35.92
N SER A 8 -1.47 -12.76 -35.79
CA SER A 8 -0.57 -12.70 -34.63
C SER A 8 0.03 -11.30 -34.43
N ALA A 9 0.43 -10.63 -35.52
CA ALA A 9 0.94 -9.25 -35.45
C ALA A 9 -0.11 -8.29 -34.85
N TYR A 10 -1.34 -8.35 -35.35
CA TYR A 10 -2.45 -7.54 -34.87
C TYR A 10 -2.77 -7.79 -33.39
N GLU A 11 -2.83 -9.05 -32.97
CA GLU A 11 -3.05 -9.44 -31.57
C GLU A 11 -1.94 -8.92 -30.65
N MET A 12 -0.68 -8.96 -31.09
CA MET A 12 0.45 -8.43 -30.35
C MET A 12 0.32 -6.92 -30.14
N MET A 13 -0.07 -6.14 -31.17
CA MET A 13 -0.29 -4.71 -30.99
C MET A 13 -1.47 -4.41 -30.06
N SER A 14 -2.56 -5.17 -30.16
CA SER A 14 -3.69 -5.07 -29.23
C SER A 14 -3.24 -5.31 -27.79
N LEU A 15 -2.39 -6.30 -27.55
CA LEU A 15 -1.79 -6.56 -26.25
C LEU A 15 -0.94 -5.38 -25.77
N ILE A 16 -0.07 -4.84 -26.64
CA ILE A 16 0.77 -3.66 -26.32
C ILE A 16 -0.09 -2.46 -25.93
N ASN A 17 -1.17 -2.17 -26.67
CA ASN A 17 -2.10 -1.09 -26.36
C ASN A 17 -2.74 -1.27 -24.97
N ASN A 18 -3.13 -2.50 -24.62
CA ASN A 18 -3.68 -2.81 -23.30
C ASN A 18 -2.61 -2.70 -22.20
N CYS A 19 -1.39 -3.18 -22.44
CA CYS A 19 -0.27 -3.03 -21.52
C CYS A 19 0.07 -1.57 -21.25
N GLU A 20 0.10 -0.70 -22.27
CA GLU A 20 0.33 0.74 -22.11
C GLU A 20 -0.63 1.35 -21.10
N VAL A 21 -1.93 1.05 -21.25
CA VAL A 21 -2.99 1.54 -20.35
C VAL A 21 -2.86 0.96 -18.95
N LEU A 22 -2.61 -0.34 -18.83
CA LEU A 22 -2.46 -1.01 -17.54
C LEU A 22 -1.23 -0.50 -16.78
N PHE A 23 -0.11 -0.28 -17.45
CA PHE A 23 1.10 0.23 -16.81
C PHE A 23 0.90 1.65 -16.28
N LYS A 24 0.24 2.53 -17.05
CA LYS A 24 -0.13 3.88 -16.59
C LYS A 24 -1.05 3.84 -15.37
N ALA A 25 -2.07 2.98 -15.41
CA ALA A 25 -2.99 2.79 -14.29
C ALA A 25 -2.25 2.27 -13.03
N GLN A 26 -1.41 1.26 -13.17
CA GLN A 26 -0.60 0.70 -12.08
C GLN A 26 0.38 1.72 -11.51
N PHE A 27 1.06 2.48 -12.38
CA PHE A 27 1.98 3.53 -11.96
C PHE A 27 1.28 4.54 -11.06
N SER A 28 0.10 5.01 -11.49
CA SER A 28 -0.68 5.97 -10.71
C SER A 28 -1.12 5.39 -9.37
N GLU A 29 -1.63 4.15 -9.34
CA GLU A 29 -2.13 3.57 -8.09
C GLU A 29 -1.01 3.18 -7.13
N LEU A 30 0.16 2.74 -7.62
CA LEU A 30 1.36 2.54 -6.80
C LEU A 30 1.94 3.86 -6.27
N SER A 31 1.93 4.93 -7.07
CA SER A 31 2.35 6.26 -6.62
C SER A 31 1.46 6.76 -5.48
N ARG A 32 0.15 6.48 -5.54
CA ARG A 32 -0.78 6.75 -4.44
C ARG A 32 -0.49 5.89 -3.22
N MET A 33 -0.23 4.58 -3.42
CA MET A 33 0.16 3.69 -2.33
C MET A 33 1.44 4.16 -1.63
N ARG A 34 2.45 4.61 -2.38
CA ARG A 34 3.68 5.21 -1.83
C ARG A 34 3.34 6.35 -0.86
N SER A 35 2.51 7.29 -1.30
CA SER A 35 2.06 8.41 -0.44
C SER A 35 1.29 7.94 0.78
N SER A 36 0.38 6.96 0.64
CA SER A 36 -0.36 6.41 1.77
C SER A 36 0.51 5.63 2.76
N VAL A 37 1.58 4.95 2.30
CA VAL A 37 2.57 4.34 3.19
C VAL A 37 3.33 5.41 3.99
N SER A 38 3.64 6.56 3.38
CA SER A 38 4.20 7.71 4.11
C SER A 38 3.23 8.26 5.17
N HIS A 39 1.93 8.28 4.88
CA HIS A 39 0.91 8.66 5.88
C HIS A 39 0.83 7.65 7.01
N MET A 40 0.86 6.34 6.72
CA MET A 40 0.94 5.30 7.74
C MET A 40 2.20 5.45 8.59
N GLN A 41 3.34 5.74 7.99
CA GLN A 41 4.58 6.04 8.71
C GLN A 41 4.37 7.20 9.69
N GLN A 42 3.75 8.30 9.26
CA GLN A 42 3.45 9.44 10.13
C GLN A 42 2.47 9.06 11.26
N ALA A 43 1.45 8.26 10.97
CA ALA A 43 0.53 7.75 12.00
C ALA A 43 1.27 6.93 13.06
N GLY A 44 2.21 6.07 12.64
CA GLY A 44 3.09 5.34 13.53
C GLY A 44 4.00 6.26 14.35
N GLN A 45 4.58 7.30 13.75
CA GLN A 45 5.42 8.29 14.45
C GLN A 45 4.65 9.05 15.54
N ASN A 46 3.39 9.41 15.27
CA ASN A 46 2.54 10.11 16.23
C ASN A 46 2.32 9.28 17.52
N LEU A 47 2.31 7.94 17.41
CA LEU A 47 2.24 7.07 18.58
C LEU A 47 3.53 7.06 19.40
N GLY A 48 4.69 7.23 18.76
CA GLY A 48 5.99 7.24 19.45
C GLY A 48 6.17 8.42 20.40
N GLY A 49 5.38 9.49 20.22
CA GLY A 49 5.35 10.64 21.13
C GLY A 49 4.57 10.40 22.43
N ILE A 50 3.90 9.25 22.59
CA ILE A 50 3.21 8.90 23.83
C ILE A 50 4.23 8.66 24.94
N THR A 51 3.98 9.23 26.11
CA THR A 51 4.80 9.08 27.32
C THR A 51 3.91 8.76 28.52
N VAL A 52 4.51 8.45 29.67
CA VAL A 52 3.75 8.18 30.91
C VAL A 52 2.95 9.39 31.41
N SER A 53 3.34 10.61 31.04
CA SER A 53 2.60 11.84 31.34
C SER A 53 1.48 12.14 30.34
N THR A 54 1.38 11.42 29.22
CA THR A 54 0.25 11.55 28.30
C THR A 54 -1.02 11.01 28.98
N ASP A 55 -2.10 11.80 28.98
CA ASP A 55 -3.37 11.39 29.58
C ASP A 55 -3.96 10.14 28.90
N ASN A 56 -4.66 9.32 29.67
CA ASN A 56 -5.21 8.05 29.19
C ASN A 56 -6.18 8.25 28.00
N ASP A 57 -7.03 9.26 28.06
CA ASP A 57 -7.96 9.63 26.98
C ASP A 57 -7.21 10.03 25.70
N ARG A 58 -6.06 10.70 25.86
CA ARG A 58 -5.21 11.08 24.73
C ARG A 58 -4.52 9.86 24.13
N ILE A 59 -4.05 8.92 24.94
CA ILE A 59 -3.49 7.64 24.46
C ILE A 59 -4.55 6.87 23.65
N GLN A 60 -5.76 6.72 24.19
CA GLN A 60 -6.86 6.07 23.50
C GLN A 60 -7.17 6.76 22.17
N THR A 61 -7.26 8.09 22.16
CA THR A 61 -7.54 8.87 20.94
C THR A 61 -6.48 8.61 19.86
N LEU A 62 -5.19 8.65 20.23
CA LEU A 62 -4.08 8.43 19.31
C LEU A 62 -4.09 6.99 18.74
N LEU A 63 -4.32 5.98 19.57
CA LEU A 63 -4.45 4.60 19.13
C LEU A 63 -5.66 4.40 18.21
N GLN A 64 -6.79 5.02 18.54
CA GLN A 64 -7.98 4.99 17.69
C GLN A 64 -7.75 5.66 16.34
N SER A 65 -7.07 6.81 16.31
CA SER A 65 -6.69 7.49 15.07
C SER A 65 -5.77 6.63 14.22
N PHE A 66 -4.80 5.95 14.82
CA PHE A 66 -3.94 5.01 14.11
C PHE A 66 -4.74 3.85 13.49
N VAL A 67 -5.65 3.23 14.25
CA VAL A 67 -6.54 2.17 13.76
C VAL A 67 -7.39 2.65 12.59
N SER A 68 -7.95 3.87 12.68
CA SER A 68 -8.74 4.46 11.60
C SER A 68 -7.91 4.72 10.33
N GLU A 69 -6.68 5.19 10.47
CA GLU A 69 -5.79 5.42 9.32
C GLU A 69 -5.41 4.09 8.65
N TYR A 70 -5.03 3.08 9.42
CA TYR A 70 -4.75 1.74 8.91
C TYR A 70 -5.98 1.15 8.18
N ASN A 71 -7.17 1.25 8.76
CA ASN A 71 -8.39 0.74 8.13
C ASN A 71 -8.72 1.48 6.83
N SER A 72 -8.50 2.79 6.79
CA SER A 72 -8.68 3.59 5.57
C SER A 72 -7.71 3.13 4.47
N TRP A 73 -6.46 2.84 4.85
CA TRP A 73 -5.45 2.27 3.95
C TRP A 73 -5.87 0.88 3.44
N VAL A 74 -6.34 -0.02 4.32
CA VAL A 74 -6.81 -1.37 3.94
C VAL A 74 -8.00 -1.30 2.99
N GLN A 75 -9.01 -0.50 3.32
CA GLN A 75 -10.23 -0.35 2.51
C GLN A 75 -9.92 0.23 1.12
N ARG A 76 -8.93 1.11 1.03
CA ARG A 76 -8.50 1.68 -0.24
C ARG A 76 -7.81 0.66 -1.14
N PHE A 77 -6.83 -0.08 -0.61
CA PHE A 77 -5.93 -0.87 -1.45
C PHE A 77 -6.31 -2.35 -1.56
N ASN A 78 -7.07 -2.93 -0.62
CA ASN A 78 -7.52 -4.32 -0.74
C ASN A 78 -8.27 -4.56 -2.06
N PRO A 79 -9.27 -3.75 -2.46
CA PRO A 79 -9.95 -3.95 -3.75
C PRO A 79 -9.01 -3.80 -4.95
N ALA A 80 -8.02 -2.90 -4.86
CA ALA A 80 -7.06 -2.68 -5.93
C ALA A 80 -6.13 -3.89 -6.15
N MET A 81 -5.84 -4.67 -5.11
CA MET A 81 -4.97 -5.85 -5.19
C MET A 81 -5.70 -7.17 -5.50
N GLN A 82 -7.03 -7.17 -5.44
CA GLN A 82 -7.86 -8.34 -5.78
C GLN A 82 -7.86 -8.60 -7.29
N GLN A 83 -8.34 -9.78 -7.70
CA GLN A 83 -8.50 -10.12 -9.11
C GLN A 83 -9.36 -9.07 -9.82
N GLY A 84 -8.87 -8.53 -10.94
CA GLY A 84 -9.53 -7.46 -11.68
C GLY A 84 -9.28 -6.04 -11.13
N GLY A 85 -8.62 -5.91 -9.98
CA GLY A 85 -8.12 -4.65 -9.45
C GLY A 85 -6.86 -4.17 -10.19
N VAL A 86 -6.57 -2.87 -10.09
CA VAL A 86 -5.45 -2.23 -10.82
C VAL A 86 -4.09 -2.83 -10.43
N LEU A 87 -3.92 -3.15 -9.15
CA LEU A 87 -2.70 -3.71 -8.55
C LEU A 87 -2.76 -5.24 -8.41
N ALA A 88 -3.68 -5.91 -9.10
CA ALA A 88 -3.75 -7.37 -9.11
C ALA A 88 -2.39 -7.98 -9.48
N GLY A 89 -1.89 -8.90 -8.65
CA GLY A 89 -0.59 -9.55 -8.87
C GLY A 89 0.64 -8.65 -8.69
N THR A 90 0.48 -7.41 -8.20
CA THR A 90 1.61 -6.50 -7.96
C THR A 90 2.30 -6.83 -6.64
N GLN A 91 3.49 -7.43 -6.71
CA GLN A 91 4.25 -7.85 -5.52
C GLN A 91 4.53 -6.70 -4.56
N ALA A 92 4.88 -5.51 -5.07
CA ALA A 92 5.15 -4.34 -4.23
C ALA A 92 3.95 -3.96 -3.35
N ALA A 93 2.73 -4.09 -3.88
CA ALA A 93 1.50 -3.82 -3.15
C ALA A 93 1.24 -4.89 -2.09
N GLN A 94 1.40 -6.16 -2.46
CA GLN A 94 1.19 -7.30 -1.56
C GLN A 94 2.17 -7.33 -0.39
N VAL A 95 3.45 -7.06 -0.65
CA VAL A 95 4.47 -6.96 0.40
C VAL A 95 4.16 -5.79 1.34
N SER A 96 3.79 -4.63 0.81
CA SER A 96 3.42 -3.47 1.64
C SER A 96 2.23 -3.79 2.55
N ARG A 97 1.22 -4.48 2.03
CA ARG A 97 0.07 -4.94 2.80
C ARG A 97 0.46 -5.87 3.95
N TYR A 98 1.27 -6.87 3.62
CA TYR A 98 1.71 -7.88 4.56
C TYR A 98 2.57 -7.29 5.68
N GLU A 99 3.58 -6.49 5.34
CA GLU A 99 4.52 -5.92 6.31
C GLU A 99 3.82 -5.02 7.34
N LEU A 100 2.90 -4.15 6.88
CA LEU A 100 2.14 -3.29 7.80
C LEU A 100 1.22 -4.11 8.72
N GLU A 101 0.58 -5.16 8.22
CA GLU A 101 -0.25 -6.06 9.03
C GLU A 101 0.57 -6.83 10.06
N GLN A 102 1.68 -7.44 9.63
CA GLN A 102 2.55 -8.21 10.51
C GLN A 102 3.14 -7.34 11.62
N SER A 103 3.48 -6.07 11.30
CA SER A 103 3.92 -5.13 12.33
C SER A 103 2.84 -4.88 13.38
N ILE A 104 1.56 -4.78 13.02
CA ILE A 104 0.47 -4.60 14.00
C ILE A 104 0.22 -5.88 14.81
N SER A 105 0.30 -7.03 14.14
CA SER A 105 0.06 -8.34 14.74
C SER A 105 1.25 -8.89 15.55
N ASN A 106 2.39 -8.21 15.55
CA ASN A 106 3.59 -8.67 16.23
C ASN A 106 3.40 -8.67 17.76
N ARG A 107 3.59 -9.85 18.35
CA ARG A 107 3.36 -10.11 19.79
C ARG A 107 4.56 -9.80 20.68
N PHE A 108 5.71 -9.47 20.11
CA PHE A 108 6.94 -9.29 20.89
C PHE A 108 7.11 -7.87 21.44
N PHE A 109 6.37 -6.89 20.94
CA PHE A 109 6.42 -5.53 21.48
C PHE A 109 5.87 -5.51 22.90
N GLY A 110 6.62 -4.91 23.84
CA GLY A 110 6.23 -4.83 25.25
C GLY A 110 6.47 -6.09 26.06
N ALA A 111 7.13 -7.12 25.51
CA ALA A 111 7.36 -8.38 26.21
C ALA A 111 8.12 -8.19 27.54
N GLY A 112 9.08 -7.26 27.56
CA GLY A 112 9.80 -6.87 28.79
C GLY A 112 8.92 -6.22 29.86
N ALA A 113 7.74 -5.70 29.49
CA ALA A 113 6.75 -5.12 30.38
C ALA A 113 5.57 -6.07 30.68
N GLY A 114 5.66 -7.35 30.27
CA GLY A 114 4.62 -8.36 30.44
C GLY A 114 3.43 -8.23 29.48
N LEU A 115 3.58 -7.47 28.39
CA LEU A 115 2.57 -7.30 27.35
C LEU A 115 3.01 -8.00 26.06
N ASN A 116 2.05 -8.59 25.34
CA ASN A 116 2.32 -9.37 24.13
C ASN A 116 1.83 -8.61 22.89
N GLY A 117 2.42 -7.44 22.64
CA GLY A 117 2.09 -6.56 21.53
C GLY A 117 0.81 -5.77 21.71
N LEU A 118 0.37 -5.13 20.63
CA LEU A 118 -0.85 -4.31 20.62
C LEU A 118 -2.12 -5.12 20.91
N GLY A 119 -2.08 -6.44 20.67
CA GLY A 119 -3.14 -7.37 21.08
C GLY A 119 -3.42 -7.35 22.58
N SER A 120 -2.39 -7.21 23.42
CA SER A 120 -2.58 -7.05 24.87
C SER A 120 -3.31 -5.76 25.22
N LEU A 121 -3.15 -4.71 24.40
CA LEU A 121 -3.80 -3.41 24.53
C LEU A 121 -5.21 -3.37 23.93
N GLY A 122 -5.68 -4.47 23.32
CA GLY A 122 -6.99 -4.55 22.68
C GLY A 122 -7.02 -4.20 21.21
N ILE A 123 -5.87 -4.02 20.54
CA ILE A 123 -5.84 -3.85 19.09
C ILE A 123 -5.67 -5.21 18.42
N THR A 124 -6.62 -5.57 17.56
CA THR A 124 -6.61 -6.85 16.83
C THR A 124 -6.96 -6.65 15.36
N ILE A 125 -6.40 -7.48 14.50
CA ILE A 125 -6.75 -7.55 13.08
C ILE A 125 -7.78 -8.68 12.89
N ASP A 126 -8.90 -8.37 12.24
CA ASP A 126 -9.83 -9.38 11.73
C ASP A 126 -9.17 -10.13 10.56
N PRO A 127 -8.96 -11.47 10.65
CA PRO A 127 -8.27 -12.22 9.61
C PRO A 127 -9.06 -12.33 8.29
N ALA A 128 -10.38 -12.12 8.29
CA ALA A 128 -11.20 -12.18 7.09
C ALA A 128 -11.16 -10.86 6.32
N THR A 129 -11.24 -9.73 7.03
CA THR A 129 -11.31 -8.40 6.40
C THR A 129 -9.97 -7.68 6.36
N GLY A 130 -9.04 -8.06 7.23
CA GLY A 130 -7.77 -7.37 7.46
C GLY A 130 -7.88 -6.06 8.24
N LEU A 131 -9.09 -5.71 8.71
CA LEU A 131 -9.35 -4.47 9.44
C LEU A 131 -8.95 -4.60 10.91
N ALA A 132 -8.39 -3.52 11.44
CA ALA A 132 -8.07 -3.37 12.85
C ALA A 132 -9.27 -2.89 13.66
N THR A 133 -9.36 -3.35 14.91
CA THR A 133 -10.30 -2.86 15.92
C THR A 133 -9.54 -2.45 17.17
N LEU A 134 -10.15 -1.63 18.03
CA LEU A 134 -9.64 -1.29 19.36
C LEU A 134 -10.71 -1.64 20.41
N ASP A 135 -10.39 -2.58 21.30
CA ASP A 135 -11.15 -2.83 22.53
C ASP A 135 -10.78 -1.80 23.60
N VAL A 136 -11.62 -0.77 23.71
CA VAL A 136 -11.45 0.35 24.64
C VAL A 136 -11.47 -0.11 26.11
N ALA A 137 -12.27 -1.12 26.46
CA ALA A 137 -12.35 -1.61 27.83
C ALA A 137 -11.03 -2.30 28.23
N ARG A 138 -10.48 -3.12 27.32
CA ARG A 138 -9.18 -3.75 27.52
C ARG A 138 -8.04 -2.74 27.62
N LEU A 139 -8.02 -1.73 26.75
CA LEU A 139 -7.03 -0.65 26.83
C LEU A 139 -7.11 0.09 28.18
N SER A 140 -8.32 0.47 28.61
CA SER A 140 -8.53 1.18 29.87
C SER A 140 -8.08 0.36 31.08
N SER A 141 -8.35 -0.95 31.08
CA SER A 141 -7.85 -1.88 32.09
C SER A 141 -6.31 -1.91 32.15
N GLN A 142 -5.64 -2.01 31.00
CA GLN A 142 -4.18 -2.01 30.93
C GLN A 142 -3.56 -0.68 31.35
N LEU A 143 -4.16 0.45 30.95
CA LEU A 143 -3.70 1.78 31.36
C LEU A 143 -3.84 1.99 32.87
N SER A 144 -4.87 1.43 33.50
CA SER A 144 -5.08 1.51 34.94
C SER A 144 -4.10 0.61 35.72
N ALA A 145 -3.82 -0.58 35.19
CA ALA A 145 -2.97 -1.58 35.85
C ALA A 145 -1.47 -1.36 35.63
N ASN A 146 -1.07 -0.99 34.41
CA ASN A 146 0.33 -0.93 33.99
C ASN A 146 0.56 0.11 32.88
N LYS A 147 0.29 1.39 33.18
CA LYS A 147 0.48 2.49 32.22
C LYS A 147 1.89 2.53 31.62
N GLN A 148 2.92 2.29 32.45
CA GLN A 148 4.30 2.29 31.99
C GLN A 148 4.54 1.20 30.93
N GLY A 149 4.01 0.00 31.14
CA GLY A 149 4.09 -1.08 30.16
C GLY A 149 3.33 -0.76 28.87
N VAL A 150 2.14 -0.14 28.97
CA VAL A 150 1.38 0.30 27.78
C VAL A 150 2.22 1.28 26.96
N VAL A 151 2.79 2.31 27.59
CA VAL A 151 3.63 3.31 26.92
C VAL A 151 4.84 2.67 26.27
N ALA A 152 5.56 1.80 26.99
CA ALA A 152 6.73 1.09 26.44
C ALA A 152 6.34 0.23 25.21
N THR A 153 5.23 -0.50 25.29
CA THR A 153 4.72 -1.33 24.18
C THR A 153 4.41 -0.48 22.95
N VAL A 154 3.75 0.67 23.13
CA VAL A 154 3.39 1.57 22.03
C VAL A 154 4.62 2.23 21.42
N GLN A 155 5.63 2.60 22.22
CA GLN A 155 6.88 3.16 21.74
C GLN A 155 7.72 2.13 20.95
N GLU A 156 7.83 0.90 21.44
CA GLU A 156 8.51 -0.20 20.73
C GLU A 156 7.81 -0.52 19.40
N PHE A 157 6.47 -0.63 19.43
CA PHE A 157 5.68 -0.80 18.22
C PHE A 157 5.92 0.34 17.23
N SER A 158 5.79 1.60 17.69
CA SER A 158 5.96 2.79 16.86
C SER A 158 7.33 2.80 16.17
N ALA A 159 8.42 2.59 16.91
CA ALA A 159 9.76 2.59 16.35
C ALA A 159 9.95 1.55 15.24
N ASN A 160 9.43 0.34 15.45
CA ASN A 160 9.53 -0.74 14.46
C ASN A 160 8.59 -0.52 13.27
N PHE A 161 7.35 -0.10 13.50
CA PHE A 161 6.37 0.16 12.45
C PHE A 161 6.85 1.29 11.52
N VAL A 162 7.37 2.37 12.09
CA VAL A 162 7.94 3.51 11.33
C VAL A 162 9.12 3.06 10.48
N LYS A 163 10.00 2.21 11.04
CA LYS A 163 11.12 1.63 10.29
C LYS A 163 10.62 0.77 9.12
N SER A 164 9.65 -0.12 9.35
CA SER A 164 9.08 -0.96 8.29
C SER A 164 8.42 -0.12 7.19
N ALA A 165 7.59 0.85 7.55
CA ALA A 165 6.94 1.75 6.59
C ALA A 165 7.97 2.58 5.79
N SER A 166 9.02 3.07 6.46
CA SER A 166 10.11 3.77 5.80
C SER A 166 10.88 2.87 4.82
N LEU A 167 11.11 1.60 5.15
CA LEU A 167 11.78 0.66 4.26
C LEU A 167 10.94 0.37 3.02
N LEU A 168 9.63 0.21 3.13
CA LEU A 168 8.74 -0.01 1.98
C LEU A 168 8.86 1.11 0.93
N ASN A 169 9.03 2.35 1.38
CA ASN A 169 9.18 3.54 0.53
C ASN A 169 10.64 3.93 0.25
N SER A 170 11.61 3.22 0.80
CA SER A 170 13.03 3.55 0.62
C SER A 170 13.46 3.38 -0.83
N SER A 171 14.45 4.19 -1.22
CA SER A 171 14.99 4.10 -2.58
C SER A 171 15.62 2.72 -2.81
N GLY A 172 15.40 2.18 -3.99
CA GLY A 172 15.82 0.85 -4.40
C GLY A 172 14.96 -0.28 -3.80
N ASN A 173 13.84 0.01 -3.14
CA ASN A 173 12.96 -1.02 -2.59
C ASN A 173 11.72 -1.29 -3.47
N PHE A 174 10.82 -2.16 -3.02
CA PHE A 174 9.74 -2.73 -3.84
C PHE A 174 8.86 -1.69 -4.55
N ILE A 175 8.35 -0.68 -3.83
CA ILE A 175 7.44 0.31 -4.42
C ILE A 175 8.16 1.17 -5.45
N GLU A 176 9.32 1.73 -5.10
CA GLU A 176 10.07 2.59 -6.02
C GLU A 176 10.53 1.82 -7.26
N ARG A 177 11.15 0.65 -7.09
CA ARG A 177 11.58 -0.18 -8.23
C ARG A 177 10.44 -0.52 -9.17
N GLN A 178 9.26 -0.80 -8.65
CA GLN A 178 8.11 -1.12 -9.49
C GLN A 178 7.61 0.13 -10.24
N ILE A 179 7.58 1.30 -9.59
CA ILE A 179 7.25 2.57 -10.24
C ILE A 179 8.26 2.86 -11.36
N ASP A 180 9.56 2.74 -11.11
CA ASP A 180 10.61 2.98 -12.10
C ASP A 180 10.56 1.99 -13.27
N ASN A 181 10.20 0.72 -13.00
CA ASN A 181 10.01 -0.29 -14.04
C ASN A 181 8.81 0.05 -14.93
N LEU A 182 7.70 0.48 -14.32
CA LEU A 182 6.50 0.88 -15.06
C LEU A 182 6.76 2.13 -15.90
N ASP A 183 7.46 3.12 -15.34
CA ASP A 183 7.85 4.35 -16.04
C ASP A 183 8.66 4.03 -17.31
N ARG A 184 9.72 3.22 -17.16
CA ARG A 184 10.55 2.78 -18.30
C ARG A 184 9.75 2.01 -19.35
N ALA A 185 8.80 1.17 -18.95
CA ALA A 185 7.96 0.43 -19.88
C ALA A 185 6.98 1.35 -20.63
N ILE A 186 6.39 2.33 -19.94
CA ILE A 186 5.51 3.34 -20.53
C ILE A 186 6.29 4.18 -21.55
N ASP A 187 7.49 4.63 -21.18
CA ASP A 187 8.37 5.41 -22.05
C ASP A 187 8.81 4.61 -23.26
N PHE A 188 9.19 3.34 -23.09
CA PHE A 188 9.53 2.46 -24.20
C PHE A 188 8.38 2.35 -25.20
N ILE A 189 7.15 2.10 -24.74
CA ILE A 189 5.98 1.97 -25.63
C ILE A 189 5.70 3.30 -26.33
N ARG A 190 5.78 4.43 -25.61
CA ARG A 190 5.58 5.77 -26.17
C ARG A 190 6.59 6.07 -27.27
N ASP A 191 7.87 5.89 -26.98
CA ASP A 191 8.96 6.31 -27.86
C ASP A 191 9.09 5.41 -29.10
N ASN A 192 8.64 4.15 -28.99
CA ASN A 192 8.68 3.19 -30.09
C ASN A 192 7.33 3.00 -30.78
N LYS A 193 6.29 3.77 -30.42
CA LYS A 193 4.90 3.54 -30.87
C LYS A 193 4.77 3.43 -32.39
N THR A 194 5.39 4.34 -33.12
CA THR A 194 5.36 4.33 -34.60
C THR A 194 6.06 3.11 -35.19
N SER A 195 7.20 2.71 -34.64
CA SER A 195 7.92 1.50 -35.10
C SER A 195 7.15 0.23 -34.78
N LEU A 196 6.59 0.12 -33.57
CA LEU A 196 5.74 -1.00 -33.16
C LEU A 196 4.51 -1.09 -34.07
N GLN A 197 3.89 0.04 -34.42
CA GLN A 197 2.76 0.06 -35.34
C GLN A 197 3.13 -0.30 -36.79
N ALA A 198 4.34 0.08 -37.23
CA ALA A 198 4.85 -0.30 -38.54
C ALA A 198 5.13 -1.81 -38.63
N GLU A 199 5.55 -2.43 -37.53
CA GLU A 199 5.82 -3.87 -37.44
C GLU A 199 4.54 -4.68 -37.25
N PHE A 200 3.71 -4.31 -36.26
CA PHE A 200 2.59 -5.11 -35.77
C PHE A 200 1.20 -4.62 -36.25
N GLY A 201 1.13 -3.52 -37.00
CA GLY A 201 -0.15 -2.87 -37.33
C GLY A 201 -0.68 -2.04 -36.16
N THR A 202 -1.95 -1.63 -36.19
CA THR A 202 -2.52 -0.74 -35.16
C THR A 202 -3.09 -1.47 -33.95
N GLY A 203 -3.51 -2.73 -34.13
CA GLY A 203 -4.27 -3.48 -33.13
C GLY A 203 -5.62 -2.84 -32.80
N ASP A 204 -6.25 -3.37 -31.76
CA ASP A 204 -7.41 -2.79 -31.09
C ASP A 204 -6.96 -1.72 -30.07
N GLU A 205 -7.75 -0.66 -29.96
CA GLU A 205 -7.60 0.28 -28.85
C GLU A 205 -7.96 -0.39 -27.51
N ALA A 206 -7.20 -0.06 -26.48
CA ALA A 206 -7.50 -0.50 -25.13
C ALA A 206 -8.83 0.09 -24.64
N LYS A 207 -9.67 -0.75 -24.02
CA LYS A 207 -11.00 -0.37 -23.50
C LYS A 207 -11.02 -0.50 -21.97
N PRO A 208 -10.30 0.37 -21.23
CA PRO A 208 -10.27 0.29 -19.78
C PRO A 208 -11.65 0.57 -19.19
N SER A 209 -11.95 -0.09 -18.07
CA SER A 209 -13.17 0.11 -17.30
C SER A 209 -12.88 0.09 -15.80
N GLY A 210 -13.88 0.45 -14.98
CA GLY A 210 -13.78 0.40 -13.53
C GLY A 210 -12.58 1.15 -12.96
N GLN A 211 -11.85 0.50 -12.04
CA GLN A 211 -10.69 1.10 -11.36
C GLN A 211 -9.54 1.40 -12.33
N VAL A 212 -9.34 0.60 -13.38
CA VAL A 212 -8.28 0.83 -14.39
C VAL A 212 -8.53 2.13 -15.14
N ALA A 213 -9.78 2.38 -15.56
CA ALA A 213 -10.13 3.64 -16.22
C ALA A 213 -9.94 4.85 -15.31
N GLN A 214 -10.30 4.73 -14.03
CA GLN A 214 -10.12 5.79 -13.04
C GLN A 214 -8.63 6.09 -12.77
N ALA A 215 -7.80 5.06 -12.62
CA ALA A 215 -6.37 5.21 -12.40
C ALA A 215 -5.65 5.73 -13.65
N LEU A 216 -6.06 5.32 -14.85
CA LEU A 216 -5.56 5.90 -16.11
C LEU A 216 -5.91 7.39 -16.22
N ALA A 217 -7.14 7.77 -15.87
CA ALA A 217 -7.57 9.16 -15.90
C ALA A 217 -6.76 10.02 -14.92
N GLU A 218 -6.42 9.47 -13.74
CA GLU A 218 -5.50 10.12 -12.81
C GLU A 218 -4.10 10.26 -13.40
N TYR A 219 -3.56 9.18 -13.95
CA TYR A 219 -2.24 9.19 -14.56
C TYR A 219 -2.12 10.34 -15.58
N ASN A 220 -3.12 10.43 -16.47
CA ASN A 220 -3.15 11.43 -17.52
C ASN A 220 -3.33 12.86 -17.01
N ARG A 221 -3.88 13.04 -15.80
CA ARG A 221 -4.02 14.37 -15.18
C ARG A 221 -2.72 14.81 -14.50
N THR A 222 -2.03 13.87 -13.88
CA THR A 222 -0.96 14.16 -12.91
C THR A 222 0.44 14.01 -13.50
N PHE A 223 0.64 13.07 -14.42
CA PHE A 223 1.96 12.71 -14.94
C PHE A 223 2.12 12.95 -16.44
N LYS A 224 1.08 13.46 -17.11
CA LYS A 224 1.16 13.80 -18.52
C LYS A 224 1.82 15.19 -18.68
N THR A 225 3.12 15.18 -18.96
CA THR A 225 3.83 16.29 -19.62
C THR A 225 4.35 15.82 -20.96
#